data_AF-A0A1W9YW92-F1
#
_entry.id   AF-A0A1W9YW92-F1
#
_cell.length_a   1.000
_cell.length_b   1.000
_cell.length_c   1.000
_cell.angle_alpha   90.00
_cell.angle_beta   90.00
_cell.angle_gamma   90.00
#
_symmetry.space_group_name_H-M   'P 1'
#
loop_
_entity.id
_entity.type
_entity.pdbx_description
1 polymer ?
#
loop_
_entity_poly.entity_id
_entity_poly.type
_entity_poly.pdbx_seq_one_letter_code
_entity_poly.pdbx_strand_id
1 'polypeptide(L)'
;DGVSWRILLEDLNIAWAQHHNGQPIALPAGGTSFARWSTLLAEHAHAATVVDLARPWRQVVAASAPLPAALPAVDTYASAGRLSVQLDTETTQILLAEVPTAFHAGIQDILLIGFALALA
;
A
#
# COMPACT_ATOMS: atom_id res chain seq x y z
N ASP A 1 4.13 7.54 -3.38
CA ASP A 1 3.07 6.60 -2.91
C ASP A 1 2.32 7.24 -1.75
N GLY A 2 1.46 6.50 -1.03
CA GLY A 2 0.75 7.04 0.14
C GLY A 2 1.67 7.42 1.31
N VAL A 3 2.85 6.81 1.43
CA VAL A 3 3.85 7.19 2.43
C VAL A 3 4.48 8.53 2.05
N SER A 4 4.81 8.72 0.77
CA SER A 4 5.37 9.99 0.26
C SER A 4 4.43 11.17 0.52
N TRP A 5 3.11 10.99 0.35
CA TRP A 5 2.13 12.06 0.61
C TRP A 5 2.12 12.52 2.06
N ARG A 6 2.29 11.61 3.03
CA ARG A 6 2.38 11.98 4.45
C ARG A 6 3.63 12.82 4.72
N ILE A 7 4.78 12.44 4.15
CA ILE A 7 6.03 13.20 4.26
C ILE A 7 5.88 14.58 3.62
N LEU A 8 5.34 14.65 2.40
CA LEU A 8 5.15 15.93 1.70
C LEU A 8 4.23 16.89 2.46
N LEU A 9 3.14 16.38 3.04
CA LEU A 9 2.23 17.20 3.84
C LEU A 9 2.89 17.68 5.14
N GLU A 10 3.68 16.84 5.79
CA GLU A 10 4.45 17.19 6.98
C GLU A 10 5.49 18.28 6.67
N ASP A 11 6.32 18.06 5.65
CA ASP A 11 7.35 19.02 5.21
C ASP A 11 6.74 20.35 4.78
N LEU A 12 5.61 20.32 4.06
CA LEU A 12 4.88 21.52 3.66
C LEU A 12 4.39 22.30 4.89
N ASN A 13 3.85 21.63 5.89
CA ASN A 13 3.40 22.27 7.13
C ASN A 13 4.57 22.88 7.90
N ILE A 14 5.71 22.19 7.99
CA ILE A 14 6.93 22.70 8.64
C ILE A 14 7.44 23.95 7.92
N ALA A 15 7.63 23.87 6.60
CA ALA A 15 8.12 24.96 5.79
C ALA A 15 7.19 26.18 5.85
N TRP A 16 5.88 25.95 5.78
CA TRP A 16 4.88 27.01 5.89
C TRP A 16 4.95 27.72 7.24
N ALA A 17 5.01 26.97 8.35
CA ALA A 17 5.12 27.54 9.68
C ALA A 17 6.41 28.35 9.87
N GLN A 18 7.55 27.85 9.39
CA GLN A 18 8.83 28.57 9.46
C GLN A 18 8.79 29.87 8.65
N HIS A 19 8.33 29.80 7.39
CA HIS A 19 8.18 30.96 6.52
C HIS A 19 7.24 32.01 7.12
N HIS A 20 6.08 31.59 7.63
CA HIS A 20 5.10 32.49 8.23
C HIS A 20 5.65 33.24 9.46
N ASN A 21 6.57 32.63 10.20
CA ASN A 21 7.24 33.22 11.36
C ASN A 21 8.55 33.96 11.01
N GLY A 22 8.83 34.20 9.72
CA GLY A 22 10.06 34.86 9.27
C GLY A 22 11.34 34.07 9.54
N GLN A 23 11.23 32.77 9.81
CA GLN A 23 12.36 31.88 10.05
C GLN A 23 12.86 31.30 8.72
N PRO A 24 14.18 31.02 8.59
CA PRO A 24 14.70 30.26 7.45
C PRO A 24 14.08 28.86 7.44
N ILE A 25 13.76 28.36 6.24
CA ILE A 25 13.19 27.02 6.09
C ILE A 25 14.29 25.99 6.31
N ALA A 26 14.06 25.07 7.24
CA ALA A 26 14.91 23.93 7.55
C ALA A 26 14.03 22.69 7.75
N LEU A 27 14.16 21.73 6.81
CA LEU A 27 13.43 20.48 6.81
C LEU A 27 14.26 19.35 7.44
N PRO A 28 13.61 18.26 7.93
CA PRO A 28 14.32 17.06 8.36
C PRO A 28 15.25 16.52 7.26
N ALA A 29 16.37 15.94 7.66
CA ALA A 29 17.28 15.32 6.71
C ALA A 29 16.59 14.13 6.00
N GLY A 30 16.72 14.09 4.68
CA GLY A 30 16.23 12.96 3.88
C GLY A 30 16.95 11.66 4.21
N GLY A 31 16.25 10.54 4.05
CA GLY A 31 16.83 9.20 4.14
C GLY A 31 17.58 8.80 2.86
N THR A 32 17.59 7.51 2.57
CA THR A 32 18.15 6.97 1.31
C THR A 32 17.42 7.57 0.11
N SER A 33 18.16 8.18 -0.82
CA SER A 33 17.57 8.70 -2.05
C SER A 33 16.96 7.57 -2.89
N PHE A 34 15.91 7.88 -3.64
CA PHE A 34 15.26 6.89 -4.51
C PHE A 34 16.24 6.26 -5.50
N ALA A 35 17.19 7.04 -6.04
CA ALA A 35 18.23 6.55 -6.93
C ALA A 35 19.15 5.53 -6.25
N ARG A 36 19.57 5.79 -5.00
CA ARG A 36 20.37 4.82 -4.24
C ARG A 36 19.56 3.57 -3.90
N TRP A 37 18.32 3.75 -3.47
CA TRP A 37 17.42 2.64 -3.15
C TRP A 37 17.16 1.75 -4.37
N SER A 38 16.96 2.32 -5.56
CA SER A 38 16.70 1.54 -6.78
C SER A 38 17.92 0.73 -7.21
N THR A 39 19.14 1.28 -7.10
CA THR A 39 20.38 0.54 -7.33
C THR A 39 20.49 -0.65 -6.36
N LEU A 40 20.29 -0.41 -5.06
CA LEU A 40 20.34 -1.47 -4.05
C LEU A 40 19.26 -2.53 -4.26
N LEU A 41 18.07 -2.13 -4.70
CA LEU A 41 16.99 -3.07 -5.01
C LEU A 41 17.34 -3.97 -6.20
N ALA A 42 17.95 -3.41 -7.25
CA ALA A 42 18.39 -4.18 -8.41
C ALA A 42 19.45 -5.21 -8.03
N GLU A 43 20.42 -4.84 -7.17
CA GLU A 43 21.40 -5.77 -6.61
C GLU A 43 20.71 -6.85 -5.75
N HIS A 44 19.79 -6.45 -4.87
CA HIS A 44 19.08 -7.34 -3.97
C HIS A 44 18.17 -8.35 -4.71
N ALA A 45 17.65 -8.01 -5.88
CA ALA A 45 16.85 -8.90 -6.70
C ALA A 45 17.59 -10.20 -7.10
N HIS A 46 18.93 -10.18 -7.07
CA HIS A 46 19.77 -11.34 -7.35
C HIS A 46 20.18 -12.13 -6.10
N ALA A 47 19.80 -11.69 -4.89
CA ALA A 47 20.07 -12.43 -3.67
C ALA A 47 19.41 -13.82 -3.71
N ALA A 48 20.12 -14.86 -3.28
CA ALA A 48 19.62 -16.23 -3.30
C ALA A 48 18.27 -16.37 -2.58
N THR A 49 18.11 -15.69 -1.44
CA THR A 49 16.86 -15.65 -0.67
C THR A 49 15.68 -15.08 -1.45
N VAL A 50 15.92 -14.16 -2.39
CA VAL A 50 14.88 -13.58 -3.25
C VAL A 50 14.59 -14.49 -4.43
N VAL A 51 15.62 -15.03 -5.08
CA VAL A 51 15.48 -15.97 -6.20
C VAL A 51 14.74 -17.24 -5.78
N ASP A 52 14.97 -17.71 -4.55
CA ASP A 52 14.30 -18.89 -4.00
C ASP A 52 12.76 -18.69 -3.85
N LEU A 53 12.29 -17.45 -3.78
CA LEU A 53 10.86 -17.13 -3.79
C LEU A 53 10.20 -17.44 -5.15
N ALA A 54 10.95 -17.62 -6.23
CA ALA A 54 10.37 -17.94 -7.54
C ALA A 54 9.55 -19.25 -7.53
N ARG A 55 9.90 -20.21 -6.66
CA ARG A 55 9.13 -21.47 -6.53
C ARG A 55 7.72 -21.24 -5.96
N PRO A 56 7.54 -20.63 -4.76
CA PRO A 56 6.20 -20.35 -4.25
C PRO A 56 5.41 -19.42 -5.19
N TRP A 57 6.05 -18.42 -5.82
CA TRP A 57 5.35 -17.54 -6.77
C TRP A 57 4.79 -18.30 -7.99
N ARG A 58 5.49 -19.33 -8.50
CA ARG A 58 4.95 -20.17 -9.59
C ARG A 58 3.70 -20.94 -9.16
N GLN A 59 3.60 -21.35 -7.91
CA GLN A 59 2.39 -22.01 -7.39
C GLN A 59 1.22 -21.03 -7.34
N VAL A 60 1.46 -19.78 -6.91
CA VAL A 60 0.44 -18.72 -6.89
C VAL A 60 -0.07 -18.43 -8.29
N VAL A 61 0.82 -18.29 -9.29
CA VAL A 61 0.43 -18.00 -10.68
C VAL A 61 -0.31 -19.16 -11.34
N ALA A 62 -0.07 -20.40 -10.91
CA ALA A 62 -0.77 -21.58 -11.41
C ALA A 62 -2.19 -21.74 -10.86
N ALA A 63 -2.56 -21.00 -9.81
CA ALA A 63 -3.90 -21.05 -9.25
C ALA A 63 -4.93 -20.44 -10.23
N SER A 64 -6.09 -21.07 -10.34
CA SER A 64 -7.17 -20.56 -11.20
C SER A 64 -7.72 -19.24 -10.67
N ALA A 65 -7.80 -18.23 -11.53
CA ALA A 65 -8.41 -16.95 -11.19
C ALA A 65 -9.94 -17.10 -11.08
N PRO A 66 -10.57 -16.56 -10.02
CA PRO A 66 -12.03 -16.61 -9.86
C PRO A 66 -12.78 -15.62 -10.77
N LEU A 67 -12.06 -14.66 -11.36
CA LEU A 67 -12.62 -13.61 -12.22
C LEU A 67 -12.16 -13.77 -13.68
N PRO A 68 -12.98 -13.36 -14.67
CA PRO A 68 -12.56 -13.30 -16.06
C PRO A 68 -11.33 -12.40 -16.25
N ALA A 69 -10.52 -12.72 -17.26
CA ALA A 69 -9.41 -11.85 -17.65
C ALA A 69 -9.93 -10.51 -18.21
N ALA A 70 -9.21 -9.43 -17.91
CA ALA A 70 -9.51 -8.12 -18.47
C ALA A 70 -9.37 -8.11 -19.99
N LEU A 71 -10.25 -7.38 -20.67
CA LEU A 71 -10.26 -7.12 -22.10
C LEU A 71 -9.58 -5.78 -22.40
N PRO A 72 -8.31 -5.73 -22.84
CA PRO A 72 -7.54 -4.49 -22.89
C PRO A 72 -8.13 -3.38 -23.77
N ALA A 73 -8.98 -3.73 -24.73
CA ALA A 73 -9.67 -2.77 -25.59
C ALA A 73 -10.79 -1.99 -24.89
N VAL A 74 -11.38 -2.54 -23.81
CA VAL A 74 -12.55 -1.97 -23.13
C VAL A 74 -12.34 -1.79 -21.62
N ASP A 75 -11.52 -2.61 -20.99
CA ASP A 75 -11.21 -2.56 -19.55
C ASP A 75 -10.02 -1.63 -19.29
N THR A 76 -10.25 -0.33 -19.53
CA THR A 76 -9.27 0.73 -19.31
C THR A 76 -9.59 1.51 -18.05
N TYR A 77 -8.62 2.25 -17.53
CA TYR A 77 -8.89 3.17 -16.41
C TYR A 77 -9.95 4.23 -16.76
N ALA A 78 -10.02 4.68 -18.01
CA ALA A 78 -10.97 5.68 -18.46
C ALA A 78 -12.43 5.18 -18.45
N SER A 79 -12.64 3.87 -18.64
CA SER A 79 -13.96 3.23 -18.63
C SER A 79 -14.32 2.61 -17.28
N ALA A 80 -13.38 2.57 -16.33
CA ALA A 80 -13.60 1.97 -15.03
C ALA A 80 -14.67 2.75 -14.23
N GLY A 81 -15.71 2.03 -13.80
CA GLY A 81 -16.68 2.53 -12.82
C GLY A 81 -16.14 2.49 -11.40
N ARG A 82 -16.76 3.25 -10.48
CA ARG A 82 -16.42 3.22 -9.06
C ARG A 82 -17.68 3.08 -8.21
N LEU A 83 -17.71 2.03 -7.39
CA LEU A 83 -18.64 1.89 -6.28
C LEU A 83 -17.86 2.05 -4.98
N SER A 84 -18.40 2.77 -4.01
CA SER A 84 -17.78 2.94 -2.70
C SER A 84 -18.85 2.85 -1.63
N VAL A 85 -18.56 2.05 -0.61
CA VAL A 85 -19.41 1.85 0.57
C VAL A 85 -18.58 2.24 1.78
N GLN A 86 -19.22 2.83 2.78
CA GLN A 86 -18.58 3.24 4.02
C GLN A 86 -19.14 2.41 5.17
N LEU A 87 -18.26 2.01 6.07
CA LEU A 87 -18.64 1.44 7.36
C LEU A 87 -18.89 2.59 8.34
N ASP A 88 -19.80 2.36 9.27
CA ASP A 88 -19.98 3.29 10.39
C ASP A 88 -18.74 3.31 11.31
N THR A 89 -18.72 4.31 12.19
CA THR A 89 -17.58 4.55 13.10
C THR A 89 -17.37 3.40 14.08
N GLU A 90 -18.45 2.82 14.61
CA GLU A 90 -18.38 1.73 15.59
C GLU A 90 -17.73 0.50 14.96
N THR A 91 -18.22 0.08 13.80
CA THR A 91 -17.66 -1.03 13.02
C THR A 91 -16.21 -0.76 12.64
N THR A 92 -15.88 0.47 12.24
CA THR A 92 -14.51 0.84 11.87
C THR A 92 -13.56 0.78 13.06
N GLN A 93 -13.98 1.16 14.27
CA GLN A 93 -13.17 1.08 15.48
C GLN A 93 -12.86 -0.37 15.86
N ILE A 94 -13.88 -1.24 15.83
CA ILE A 94 -13.72 -2.67 16.09
C ILE A 94 -12.71 -3.29 15.11
N LEU A 95 -12.80 -2.94 13.83
CA LEU A 95 -11.89 -3.42 12.78
C LEU A 95 -10.45 -2.93 12.96
N LEU A 96 -10.24 -1.72 13.47
CA LEU A 96 -8.91 -1.13 13.65
C LEU A 96 -8.21 -1.58 14.94
N ALA A 97 -8.94 -2.07 15.94
CA ALA A 97 -8.39 -2.36 17.27
C ALA A 97 -8.66 -3.80 17.75
N GLU A 98 -9.93 -4.12 18.00
CA GLU A 98 -10.33 -5.32 18.74
C GLU A 98 -10.07 -6.60 17.93
N VAL A 99 -10.47 -6.61 16.66
CA VAL A 99 -10.38 -7.80 15.79
C VAL A 99 -8.93 -8.18 15.47
N PRO A 100 -8.04 -7.26 15.03
CA PRO A 100 -6.62 -7.55 14.85
C PRO A 100 -5.98 -8.17 16.09
N THR A 101 -6.32 -7.65 17.27
CA THR A 101 -5.80 -8.12 18.55
C THR A 101 -6.28 -9.54 18.88
N ALA A 102 -7.57 -9.83 18.69
CA ALA A 102 -8.15 -11.14 18.96
C ALA A 102 -7.53 -12.26 18.10
N PHE A 103 -7.18 -11.96 16.85
CA PHE A 103 -6.66 -12.93 15.89
C PHE A 103 -5.15 -12.86 15.68
N HIS A 104 -4.43 -12.00 16.41
CA HIS A 104 -3.00 -11.75 16.22
C HIS A 104 -2.65 -11.46 14.74
N ALA A 105 -3.52 -10.69 14.08
CA ALA A 105 -3.48 -10.41 12.66
C ALA A 105 -3.44 -8.89 12.41
N GLY A 106 -3.08 -8.47 11.20
CA GLY A 106 -3.24 -7.09 10.77
C GLY A 106 -4.66 -6.82 10.25
N ILE A 107 -5.06 -5.54 10.19
CA ILE A 107 -6.32 -5.13 9.55
C ILE A 107 -6.43 -5.63 8.10
N GLN A 108 -5.32 -5.69 7.37
CA GLN A 108 -5.30 -6.19 5.99
C GLN A 108 -5.75 -7.66 5.88
N ASP A 109 -5.39 -8.50 6.85
CA ASP A 109 -5.79 -9.90 6.86
C ASP A 109 -7.31 -10.04 7.01
N ILE A 110 -7.89 -9.26 7.93
CA ILE A 110 -9.35 -9.23 8.17
C ILE A 110 -10.09 -8.74 6.92
N LEU A 111 -9.60 -7.68 6.27
CA LEU A 111 -10.18 -7.17 5.04
C LEU A 111 -10.08 -8.17 3.88
N LEU A 112 -8.97 -8.92 3.77
CA LEU A 112 -8.81 -9.98 2.78
C LEU A 112 -9.76 -11.16 3.01
N ILE A 113 -10.02 -11.53 4.27
CA ILE A 113 -11.02 -12.54 4.61
C ILE A 113 -12.42 -12.05 4.20
N GLY A 114 -12.78 -10.81 4.54
CA GLY A 114 -14.05 -10.22 4.13
C GLY A 114 -14.20 -10.19 2.61
N PHE A 115 -13.13 -9.85 1.88
CA PHE A 115 -13.11 -9.89 0.42
C PHE A 115 -13.29 -11.30 -0.14
N ALA A 116 -12.60 -12.30 0.44
CA ALA A 116 -12.75 -13.70 0.02
C ALA A 116 -14.18 -14.22 0.25
N LEU A 117 -14.82 -13.84 1.36
CA LEU A 117 -16.21 -14.19 1.65
C LEU A 117 -17.21 -13.49 0.71
N ALA A 118 -16.91 -12.27 0.26
CA ALA A 118 -17.76 -11.56 -0.70
C ALA A 118 -17.69 -12.14 -2.13
N LEU A 119 -16.60 -12.85 -2.46
CA LEU A 119 -16.43 -13.53 -3.75
C LEU A 119 -16.97 -14.97 -3.78
N ALA A 120 -17.15 -15.60 -2.61
CA ALA A 120 -17.60 -16.98 -2.46
C ALA A 120 -19.10 -17.14 -2.76
#